data_AF-A0A1F5ECL6-F1
#
_entry.id   AF-A0A1F5ECL6-F1
#
_cell.length_a   1.000
_cell.length_b   1.000
_cell.length_c   1.000
_cell.angle_alpha   90.00
_cell.angle_beta   90.00
_cell.angle_gamma   90.00
#
_symmetry.space_group_name_H-M   'P 1'
#
loop_
_entity.id
_entity.type
_entity.pdbx_description
1 polymer ?
#
loop_
_entity_poly.entity_id
_entity_poly.type
_entity_poly.pdbx_seq_one_letter_code
_entity_poly.pdbx_strand_id
1 'polypeptide(L)'
;MTTTKLRHIMQYSNQQLRELILAKFATYPGIEIHQKASMIGEAFPGTFNLSFNEPDLLEEFGSRIEYTKNLFFTKIQPVIRPNDLHEVIALLTDTKHLGTYELGGISIADIESANLYDHLHKFIEVCSQLLFQECGLDPRKVYIKVCKGGSIEQLTKGHYQINKTIPRDTYTYTEWKNHGIPEENFIWNDNRDTFLSLFNFKNPTPWGYRNEILYDVGEGLEEEHLLDIGTVEYFPWRPIFEEKEGFRYYMTKDIVPWEYAMVAGGFGIERLLMAVNNLSSAVDCDHVKPLYDTILADANNKDKEAAFILTETLRVSHRVLVDGGGYVNLSTNRKQKFNPYIIAMQAAIETLGIPLKKIRDYLGLNASLQPYYPELGDFGFVARQIGYTFERRFDNYPAWPMAEYYEGKEGLIKVADEILKEKGIDVDTIFSSELMRFVPEYSDYFNKLRQERKIFLRAITDKSDETIERKQNDDKEYRKTKFSDKIVEHLKSAIYILDNKVVMITATEREQGGMIVENKEIVQILKVMFENTWNKTVD
;
A
#
# COMPACT_ATOMS: atom_id res chain seq x y z
N MET A 1 27.68 19.59 42.41
CA MET A 1 26.79 20.42 41.58
C MET A 1 25.94 19.47 40.76
N THR A 2 24.66 19.39 41.11
CA THR A 2 23.64 18.56 40.47
C THR A 2 23.40 19.04 39.05
N THR A 3 23.74 18.20 38.07
CA THR A 3 23.38 18.36 36.66
C THR A 3 21.89 18.13 36.51
N THR A 4 21.13 19.22 36.53
CA THR A 4 19.74 19.25 36.09
C THR A 4 19.73 18.85 34.61
N LYS A 5 19.35 17.61 34.29
CA LYS A 5 18.95 17.22 32.94
C LYS A 5 17.73 18.10 32.58
N LEU A 6 17.96 19.18 31.85
CA LEU A 6 16.91 19.89 31.13
C LEU A 6 16.19 18.84 30.29
N ARG A 7 14.95 18.53 30.64
CA ARG A 7 14.08 17.76 29.75
C ARG A 7 13.93 18.61 28.49
N HIS A 8 14.39 18.12 27.35
CA HIS A 8 14.07 18.71 26.06
C HIS A 8 12.54 18.75 25.96
N ILE A 9 11.97 19.94 25.96
CA ILE A 9 10.54 20.14 25.72
C ILE A 9 10.41 20.20 24.20
N MET A 10 9.67 19.24 23.61
CA MET A 10 9.31 19.32 22.20
C MET A 10 8.47 20.58 21.97
N GLN A 11 8.83 21.35 20.95
CA GLN A 11 8.07 22.51 20.50
C GLN A 11 6.73 22.07 19.91
N TYR A 12 6.74 20.99 19.12
CA TYR A 12 5.53 20.41 18.52
C TYR A 12 5.51 18.90 18.68
N SER A 13 4.37 18.35 19.09
CA SER A 13 4.06 16.93 18.88
C SER A 13 3.75 16.67 17.40
N ASN A 14 3.84 15.42 16.97
CA ASN A 14 3.44 15.01 15.62
C ASN A 14 1.97 15.39 15.31
N GLN A 15 1.06 15.26 16.28
CA GLN A 15 -0.32 15.69 16.11
C GLN A 15 -0.44 17.21 15.92
N GLN A 16 0.23 18.00 16.76
CA GLN A 16 0.17 19.47 16.68
C GLN A 16 0.72 19.98 15.34
N LEU A 17 1.81 19.37 14.84
CA LEU A 17 2.39 19.77 13.56
C LEU A 17 1.47 19.43 12.38
N ARG A 18 0.81 18.26 12.39
CA ARG A 18 -0.21 17.92 11.37
C ARG A 18 -1.33 18.95 11.34
N GLU A 19 -1.89 19.27 12.51
CA GLU A 19 -2.98 20.24 12.66
C GLU A 19 -2.55 21.63 12.18
N LEU A 20 -1.32 22.07 12.52
CA LEU A 20 -0.75 23.33 12.05
C LEU A 20 -0.61 23.37 10.53
N ILE A 21 -0.04 22.34 9.92
CA ILE A 21 0.14 22.25 8.46
C ILE A 21 -1.21 22.34 7.74
N LEU A 22 -2.20 21.55 8.18
CA LEU A 22 -3.55 21.56 7.60
C LEU A 22 -4.20 22.94 7.75
N ALA A 23 -4.15 23.53 8.95
CA ALA A 23 -4.72 24.84 9.21
C ALA A 23 -4.06 25.92 8.34
N LYS A 24 -2.74 25.83 8.14
CA LYS A 24 -2.00 26.82 7.36
C LYS A 24 -2.29 26.72 5.87
N PHE A 25 -2.28 25.51 5.30
CA PHE A 25 -2.67 25.32 3.90
C PHE A 25 -4.15 25.58 3.64
N ALA A 26 -5.02 25.35 4.64
CA ALA A 26 -6.44 25.70 4.56
C ALA A 26 -6.70 27.21 4.39
N THR A 27 -5.70 28.07 4.64
CA THR A 27 -5.81 29.51 4.36
C THR A 27 -5.74 29.85 2.87
N TYR A 28 -5.37 28.89 2.02
CA TYR A 28 -5.33 29.07 0.57
C TYR A 28 -6.76 29.20 0.00
N PRO A 29 -7.06 30.20 -0.85
CA PRO A 29 -8.41 30.40 -1.36
C PRO A 29 -8.95 29.20 -2.14
N GLY A 30 -10.18 28.75 -1.79
CA GLY A 30 -10.86 27.67 -2.50
C GLY A 30 -10.34 26.27 -2.21
N ILE A 31 -9.47 26.10 -1.20
CA ILE A 31 -8.91 24.80 -0.87
C ILE A 31 -9.88 23.93 -0.07
N GLU A 32 -9.91 22.64 -0.39
CA GLU A 32 -10.62 21.63 0.37
C GLU A 32 -9.67 20.76 1.19
N ILE A 33 -10.12 20.30 2.36
CA ILE A 33 -9.37 19.34 3.17
C ILE A 33 -9.81 17.94 2.75
N HIS A 34 -8.92 17.22 2.06
CA HIS A 34 -9.16 15.86 1.60
C HIS A 34 -8.81 14.83 2.67
N GLN A 35 -9.45 13.68 2.57
CA GLN A 35 -8.99 12.48 3.27
C GLN A 35 -7.75 11.94 2.57
N LYS A 36 -6.93 11.18 3.31
CA LYS A 36 -5.82 10.43 2.73
C LYS A 36 -6.32 9.45 1.66
N ALA A 37 -5.49 9.22 0.65
CA ALA A 37 -5.66 8.11 -0.28
C ALA A 37 -5.14 6.81 0.37
N SER A 38 -5.71 5.68 -0.06
CA SER A 38 -5.25 4.34 0.32
C SER A 38 -3.79 4.11 -0.09
N MET A 39 -3.04 3.38 0.73
CA MET A 39 -1.72 2.87 0.36
C MET A 39 -1.79 1.86 -0.80
N ILE A 40 -2.95 1.27 -1.04
CA ILE A 40 -3.22 0.29 -2.08
C ILE A 40 -4.23 0.88 -3.06
N GLY A 41 -3.76 1.35 -4.21
CA GLY A 41 -4.62 1.97 -5.22
C GLY A 41 -4.03 1.92 -6.63
N GLU A 42 -4.86 2.27 -7.62
CA GLU A 42 -4.49 2.18 -9.04
C GLU A 42 -3.60 3.34 -9.53
N ALA A 43 -3.42 4.38 -8.72
CA ALA A 43 -2.40 5.40 -8.98
C ALA A 43 -0.99 4.81 -9.05
N PHE A 44 -0.74 3.77 -8.27
CA PHE A 44 0.56 3.14 -8.13
C PHE A 44 0.42 1.62 -8.34
N PRO A 45 0.14 1.18 -9.59
CA PRO A 45 -0.16 -0.22 -9.86
C PRO A 45 1.06 -1.08 -9.61
N GLY A 46 0.88 -2.13 -8.79
CA GLY A 46 1.97 -3.02 -8.39
C GLY A 46 2.97 -2.40 -7.41
N THR A 47 2.62 -1.29 -6.75
CA THR A 47 3.39 -0.72 -5.63
C THR A 47 2.45 -0.07 -4.61
N PHE A 48 3.02 0.54 -3.56
CA PHE A 48 2.28 1.31 -2.55
C PHE A 48 2.21 2.78 -2.94
N ASN A 49 1.32 3.57 -2.32
CA ASN A 49 1.29 5.01 -2.58
C ASN A 49 2.64 5.67 -2.25
N LEU A 50 3.21 6.37 -3.24
CA LEU A 50 4.51 7.06 -3.17
C LEU A 50 4.37 8.59 -3.15
N SER A 51 3.17 9.11 -3.38
CA SER A 51 2.94 10.52 -3.70
C SER A 51 1.83 11.12 -2.85
N PHE A 52 1.92 12.45 -2.69
CA PHE A 52 0.94 13.26 -2.00
C PHE A 52 -0.37 13.41 -2.79
N ASN A 53 -0.28 13.79 -4.08
CA ASN A 53 -1.42 14.27 -4.87
C ASN A 53 -1.83 13.37 -6.06
N GLU A 54 -0.90 12.58 -6.60
CA GLU A 54 -1.20 11.73 -7.77
C GLU A 54 -2.40 10.80 -7.60
N PRO A 55 -2.68 10.23 -6.41
CA PRO A 55 -3.89 9.42 -6.21
C PRO A 55 -5.17 10.20 -6.48
N ASP A 56 -5.29 11.41 -5.95
CA ASP A 56 -6.49 12.25 -6.06
C ASP A 56 -6.68 12.75 -7.49
N LEU A 57 -5.58 13.13 -8.16
CA LEU A 57 -5.63 13.52 -9.58
C LEU A 57 -6.14 12.36 -10.44
N LEU A 58 -5.65 11.15 -10.19
CA LEU A 58 -6.10 9.99 -10.98
C LEU A 58 -7.53 9.58 -10.64
N GLU A 59 -7.92 9.64 -9.36
CA GLU A 59 -9.29 9.35 -8.93
C GLU A 59 -10.29 10.33 -9.55
N GLU A 60 -9.97 11.62 -9.54
CA GLU A 60 -10.85 12.67 -10.05
C GLU A 60 -10.91 12.70 -11.58
N PHE A 61 -9.75 12.61 -12.24
CA PHE A 61 -9.67 12.86 -13.69
C PHE A 61 -9.45 11.61 -14.54
N GLY A 62 -9.09 10.48 -13.95
CA GLY A 62 -8.59 9.31 -14.69
C GLY A 62 -7.28 9.58 -15.45
N SER A 63 -6.67 10.74 -15.24
CA SER A 63 -5.47 11.22 -15.92
C SER A 63 -4.64 12.10 -14.99
N ARG A 64 -3.34 12.24 -15.28
CA ARG A 64 -2.45 13.15 -14.55
C ARG A 64 -2.18 14.45 -15.31
N ILE A 65 -2.66 14.55 -16.55
CA ILE A 65 -2.37 15.67 -17.46
C ILE A 65 -3.60 16.20 -18.19
N GLU A 66 -4.75 15.52 -18.08
CA GLU A 66 -6.03 15.95 -18.62
C GLU A 66 -6.93 16.29 -17.44
N TYR A 67 -7.23 17.58 -17.24
CA TYR A 67 -8.01 18.06 -16.12
C TYR A 67 -9.31 18.65 -16.66
N THR A 68 -10.43 18.31 -16.03
CA THR A 68 -11.78 18.69 -16.49
C THR A 68 -12.45 19.73 -15.61
N LYS A 69 -11.87 20.03 -14.44
CA LYS A 69 -12.29 21.07 -13.50
C LYS A 69 -11.10 21.48 -12.62
N ASN A 70 -11.26 22.58 -11.91
CA ASN A 70 -10.32 22.97 -10.85
C ASN A 70 -10.36 21.95 -9.71
N LEU A 71 -9.20 21.64 -9.13
CA LEU A 71 -9.07 20.76 -7.97
C LEU A 71 -7.97 21.28 -7.04
N PHE A 72 -8.38 21.88 -5.92
CA PHE A 72 -7.50 22.48 -4.92
C PHE A 72 -7.68 21.76 -3.60
N PHE A 73 -6.65 21.08 -3.10
CA PHE A 73 -6.76 20.35 -1.85
C PHE A 73 -5.49 20.34 -1.00
N THR A 74 -5.71 20.15 0.30
CA THR A 74 -4.68 19.84 1.29
C THR A 74 -5.05 18.58 2.06
N LYS A 75 -4.06 17.84 2.52
CA LYS A 75 -4.26 16.66 3.38
C LYS A 75 -2.96 16.27 4.09
N ILE A 76 -3.07 15.25 4.93
CA ILE A 76 -1.92 14.46 5.41
C ILE A 76 -1.97 13.11 4.68
N GLN A 77 -0.92 12.79 3.94
CA GLN A 77 -0.81 11.56 3.16
C GLN A 77 0.35 10.71 3.66
N PRO A 78 0.10 9.51 4.22
CA PRO A 78 1.16 8.56 4.44
C PRO A 78 1.64 7.98 3.11
N VAL A 79 2.94 7.69 3.06
CA VAL A 79 3.63 7.18 1.89
C VAL A 79 4.59 6.06 2.29
N ILE A 80 4.76 5.08 1.41
CA ILE A 80 5.72 3.99 1.56
C ILE A 80 6.53 3.93 0.29
N ARG A 81 7.84 4.19 0.39
CA ARG A 81 8.79 4.04 -0.70
C ARG A 81 9.57 2.73 -0.51
N PRO A 82 9.28 1.67 -1.29
CA PRO A 82 9.92 0.36 -1.08
C PRO A 82 11.44 0.37 -1.24
N ASN A 83 11.97 1.29 -2.04
CA ASN A 83 13.42 1.41 -2.23
C ASN A 83 14.11 1.90 -0.96
N ASP A 84 13.46 2.78 -0.20
CA ASP A 84 13.95 3.29 1.08
C ASP A 84 14.14 2.14 2.08
N LEU A 85 13.39 1.03 1.98
CA LEU A 85 13.66 -0.15 2.82
C LEU A 85 15.03 -0.76 2.53
N HIS A 86 15.44 -0.83 1.26
CA HIS A 86 16.77 -1.33 0.94
C HIS A 86 17.85 -0.45 1.53
N GLU A 87 17.63 0.87 1.57
CA GLU A 87 18.54 1.82 2.21
C GLU A 87 18.50 1.68 3.74
N VAL A 88 17.30 1.63 4.35
CA VAL A 88 17.09 1.39 5.79
C VAL A 88 17.71 0.06 6.26
N ILE A 89 17.67 -1.00 5.45
CA ILE A 89 18.26 -2.31 5.78
C ILE A 89 19.75 -2.37 5.45
N ALA A 90 20.21 -1.79 4.33
CA ALA A 90 21.60 -1.90 3.88
C ALA A 90 22.52 -0.88 4.54
N LEU A 91 21.98 0.28 4.92
CA LEU A 91 22.67 1.40 5.56
C LEU A 91 22.09 1.53 6.97
N LEU A 92 22.48 0.61 7.86
CA LEU A 92 22.04 0.52 9.27
C LEU A 92 22.32 1.79 10.11
N THR A 93 22.86 2.84 9.49
CA THR A 93 23.17 4.15 10.07
C THR A 93 22.23 5.27 9.60
N ASP A 94 21.30 4.99 8.69
CA ASP A 94 20.37 6.02 8.19
C ASP A 94 19.21 6.22 9.17
N THR A 95 19.30 7.32 9.93
CA THR A 95 18.29 7.73 10.91
C THR A 95 17.29 8.75 10.34
N LYS A 96 17.43 9.11 9.06
CA LYS A 96 16.61 10.14 8.38
C LYS A 96 15.51 9.53 7.51
N HIS A 97 15.64 8.25 7.13
CA HIS A 97 14.64 7.52 6.34
C HIS A 97 13.84 6.54 7.20
N LEU A 98 12.55 6.43 6.89
CA LEU A 98 11.59 5.55 7.56
C LEU A 98 10.93 4.65 6.51
N GLY A 99 10.51 3.45 6.91
CA GLY A 99 9.79 2.54 6.02
C GLY A 99 8.42 3.09 5.60
N THR A 100 7.82 3.91 6.48
CA THR A 100 6.64 4.73 6.19
C THR A 100 6.78 6.07 6.88
N TYR A 101 6.39 7.14 6.19
CA TYR A 101 6.38 8.51 6.70
C TYR A 101 5.20 9.27 6.09
N GLU A 102 5.04 10.53 6.47
CA GLU A 102 3.89 11.34 6.07
C GLU A 102 4.28 12.61 5.33
N LEU A 103 3.44 12.98 4.37
CA LEU A 103 3.50 14.24 3.66
C LEU A 103 2.30 15.10 4.04
N GLY A 104 2.55 16.30 4.54
CA GLY A 104 1.53 17.34 4.72
C GLY A 104 1.75 18.45 3.69
N GLY A 105 0.76 18.70 2.84
CA GLY A 105 0.99 19.52 1.64
C GLY A 105 -0.26 20.11 1.01
N ILE A 106 -0.07 20.65 -0.19
CA ILE A 106 -1.10 21.27 -1.02
C ILE A 106 -0.96 20.78 -2.47
N SER A 107 -2.07 20.70 -3.19
CA SER A 107 -2.10 20.45 -4.62
C SER A 107 -3.14 21.36 -5.25
N ILE A 108 -2.73 22.12 -6.26
CA ILE A 108 -3.53 23.10 -6.99
C ILE A 108 -3.46 22.74 -8.47
N ALA A 109 -4.58 22.25 -9.00
CA ALA A 109 -4.80 22.10 -10.44
C ALA A 109 -5.86 23.11 -10.89
N ASP A 110 -5.45 24.20 -11.53
CA ASP A 110 -6.32 25.26 -12.05
C ASP A 110 -6.31 25.25 -13.58
N ILE A 111 -7.49 25.07 -14.18
CA ILE A 111 -7.70 25.05 -15.63
C ILE A 111 -8.35 26.34 -16.17
N GLU A 112 -8.82 27.22 -15.29
CA GLU A 112 -9.59 28.42 -15.64
C GLU A 112 -8.72 29.68 -15.69
N SER A 113 -7.84 29.86 -14.70
CA SER A 113 -7.07 31.10 -14.54
C SER A 113 -5.73 31.07 -15.27
N ALA A 114 -5.22 29.88 -15.61
CA ALA A 114 -3.91 29.62 -16.23
C ALA A 114 -2.70 30.36 -15.59
N ASN A 115 -2.85 30.94 -14.39
CA ASN A 115 -1.83 31.79 -13.80
C ASN A 115 -0.94 31.01 -12.82
N LEU A 116 -0.12 30.14 -13.41
CA LEU A 116 0.84 29.27 -12.71
C LEU A 116 1.70 30.01 -11.68
N TYR A 117 2.18 31.20 -12.04
CA TYR A 117 3.11 31.96 -11.20
C TYR A 117 2.42 32.62 -10.01
N ASP A 118 1.18 33.10 -10.14
CA ASP A 118 0.41 33.61 -9.00
C ASP A 118 0.16 32.49 -7.97
N HIS A 119 -0.21 31.29 -8.43
CA HIS A 119 -0.37 30.14 -7.54
C HIS A 119 0.94 29.75 -6.86
N LEU A 120 2.06 29.77 -7.60
CA LEU A 120 3.39 29.47 -7.08
C LEU A 120 3.84 30.49 -6.05
N HIS A 121 3.71 31.80 -6.32
CA HIS A 121 3.97 32.87 -5.37
C HIS A 121 3.19 32.65 -4.08
N LYS A 122 1.87 32.44 -4.20
CA LYS A 122 1.03 32.25 -3.02
C LYS A 122 1.41 31.00 -2.23
N PHE A 123 1.76 29.92 -2.91
CA PHE A 123 2.22 28.70 -2.25
C PHE A 123 3.53 28.91 -1.50
N ILE A 124 4.54 29.53 -2.12
CA ILE A 124 5.81 29.87 -1.46
C ILE A 124 5.58 30.81 -0.28
N GLU A 125 4.69 31.80 -0.40
CA GLU A 125 4.31 32.68 0.69
C GLU A 125 3.77 31.88 1.89
N VAL A 126 2.79 30.98 1.66
CA VAL A 126 2.21 30.14 2.72
C VAL A 126 3.27 29.21 3.34
N CYS A 127 4.13 28.61 2.53
CA CYS A 127 5.26 27.80 3.00
C CYS A 127 6.23 28.61 3.87
N SER A 128 6.62 29.82 3.45
CA SER A 128 7.53 30.67 4.20
C SER A 128 6.93 31.09 5.56
N GLN A 129 5.63 31.39 5.60
CA GLN A 129 4.94 31.71 6.83
C GLN A 129 4.89 30.50 7.76
N LEU A 130 4.56 29.31 7.24
CA LEU A 130 4.59 28.07 8.03
C LEU A 130 5.98 27.84 8.63
N LEU A 131 7.03 27.86 7.81
CA LEU A 131 8.39 27.51 8.25
C LEU A 131 8.98 28.55 9.20
N PHE A 132 8.86 29.84 8.89
CA PHE A 132 9.61 30.88 9.60
C PHE A 132 8.81 31.55 10.70
N GLN A 133 7.49 31.68 10.55
CA GLN A 133 6.64 32.38 11.52
C GLN A 133 6.02 31.39 12.50
N GLU A 134 5.43 30.29 12.02
CA GLU A 134 4.73 29.33 12.87
C GLU A 134 5.70 28.30 13.48
N CYS A 135 6.57 27.71 12.64
CA CYS A 135 7.56 26.73 13.08
C CYS A 135 8.80 27.40 13.70
N GLY A 136 9.07 28.66 13.38
CA GLY A 136 10.20 29.41 13.93
C GLY A 136 11.58 28.97 13.42
N LEU A 137 11.65 28.33 12.24
CA LEU A 137 12.92 27.95 11.62
C LEU A 137 13.68 29.20 11.14
N ASP A 138 15.00 29.17 11.27
CA ASP A 138 15.85 30.26 10.79
C ASP A 138 16.02 30.17 9.27
N PRO A 139 15.58 31.17 8.48
CA PRO A 139 15.74 31.13 7.02
C PRO A 139 17.20 31.08 6.57
N ARG A 140 18.17 31.50 7.41
CA ARG A 140 19.61 31.40 7.11
C ARG A 140 20.14 29.96 7.14
N LYS A 141 19.38 29.04 7.76
CA LYS A 141 19.68 27.61 7.82
C LYS A 141 18.95 26.80 6.75
N VAL A 142 18.11 27.46 5.94
CA VAL A 142 17.38 26.80 4.85
C VAL A 142 18.16 26.92 3.56
N TYR A 143 18.27 25.81 2.85
CA TYR A 143 18.89 25.69 1.54
C TYR A 143 17.83 25.24 0.54
N ILE A 144 17.85 25.80 -0.66
CA ILE A 144 16.89 25.47 -1.71
C ILE A 144 17.64 24.93 -2.91
N LYS A 145 17.32 23.70 -3.32
CA LYS A 145 17.77 23.19 -4.62
C LYS A 145 16.89 23.76 -5.73
N VAL A 146 17.52 24.30 -6.76
CA VAL A 146 16.83 24.98 -7.88
C VAL A 146 17.41 24.49 -9.21
N CYS A 147 16.55 24.41 -10.23
CA CYS A 147 16.99 23.96 -11.55
C CYS A 147 17.81 25.03 -12.27
N LYS A 148 19.02 24.66 -12.68
CA LYS A 148 19.96 25.50 -13.44
C LYS A 148 19.52 25.74 -14.89
N GLY A 149 18.59 24.94 -15.41
CA GLY A 149 18.23 24.89 -16.82
C GLY A 149 19.32 24.19 -17.66
N GLY A 150 19.00 23.93 -18.92
CA GLY A 150 19.88 23.18 -19.82
C GLY A 150 19.12 22.39 -20.87
N SER A 151 19.83 21.65 -21.73
CA SER A 151 19.16 20.80 -22.71
C SER A 151 18.45 19.64 -22.00
N ILE A 152 17.27 19.26 -22.49
CA ILE A 152 16.50 18.15 -21.90
C ILE A 152 17.34 16.87 -21.89
N GLU A 153 18.07 16.59 -22.97
CA GLU A 153 18.94 15.42 -23.05
C GLU A 153 19.99 15.40 -21.93
N GLN A 154 20.63 16.53 -21.63
CA GLN A 154 21.62 16.62 -20.56
C GLN A 154 20.98 16.50 -19.18
N LEU A 155 19.94 17.30 -18.91
CA LEU A 155 19.21 17.28 -17.63
C LEU A 155 18.68 15.88 -17.30
N THR A 156 18.27 15.14 -18.34
CA THR A 156 17.71 13.81 -18.21
C THR A 156 18.73 12.69 -18.45
N LYS A 157 20.03 12.99 -18.55
CA LYS A 157 21.11 12.01 -18.78
C LYS A 157 20.82 11.05 -19.94
N GLY A 158 20.23 11.57 -21.02
CA GLY A 158 19.87 10.81 -22.22
C GLY A 158 18.59 10.00 -22.13
N HIS A 159 17.85 10.04 -21.01
CA HIS A 159 16.55 9.37 -20.90
C HIS A 159 15.55 9.89 -21.93
N TYR A 160 15.62 11.18 -22.28
CA TYR A 160 14.80 11.80 -23.32
C TYR A 160 15.67 12.53 -24.34
N GLN A 161 15.55 12.15 -25.61
CA GLN A 161 16.27 12.76 -26.73
C GLN A 161 15.43 13.85 -27.40
N ILE A 162 15.06 14.87 -26.63
CA ILE A 162 14.23 15.99 -27.09
C ILE A 162 15.16 17.19 -27.33
N ASN A 163 15.17 17.72 -28.55
CA ASN A 163 15.98 18.88 -28.93
C ASN A 163 15.34 20.20 -28.45
N LYS A 164 15.25 20.36 -27.12
CA LYS A 164 14.77 21.56 -26.44
C LYS A 164 15.64 21.89 -25.23
N THR A 165 15.63 23.16 -24.84
CA THR A 165 16.30 23.66 -23.64
C THR A 165 15.25 24.14 -22.66
N ILE A 166 15.44 23.81 -21.39
CA ILE A 166 14.63 24.26 -20.28
C ILE A 166 15.30 25.51 -19.68
N PRO A 167 14.55 26.58 -19.42
CA PRO A 167 15.11 27.76 -18.78
C PRO A 167 15.59 27.45 -17.35
N ARG A 168 16.38 28.36 -16.79
CA ARG A 168 16.73 28.32 -15.38
C ARG A 168 15.52 28.72 -14.55
N ASP A 169 15.31 28.07 -13.40
CA ASP A 169 14.26 28.46 -12.45
C ASP A 169 14.67 29.73 -11.67
N THR A 170 14.53 30.87 -12.34
CA THR A 170 14.80 32.19 -11.75
C THR A 170 13.62 32.70 -10.92
N TYR A 171 12.43 32.14 -11.12
CA TYR A 171 11.23 32.57 -10.41
C TYR A 171 11.29 32.11 -8.96
N THR A 172 11.43 30.80 -8.73
CA THR A 172 11.48 30.24 -7.37
C THR A 172 12.69 30.77 -6.60
N TYR A 173 13.82 30.97 -7.28
CA TYR A 173 14.99 31.66 -6.71
C TYR A 173 14.64 33.05 -6.17
N THR A 174 13.95 33.86 -6.97
CA THR A 174 13.60 35.23 -6.58
C THR A 174 12.60 35.24 -5.44
N GLU A 175 11.58 34.38 -5.48
CA GLU A 175 10.56 34.29 -4.43
C GLU A 175 11.16 33.89 -3.08
N TRP A 176 11.95 32.80 -3.02
CA TRP A 176 12.58 32.39 -1.77
C TRP A 176 13.57 33.43 -1.23
N LYS A 177 14.31 34.11 -2.11
CA LYS A 177 15.20 35.21 -1.72
C LYS A 177 14.42 36.36 -1.10
N ASN A 178 13.25 36.71 -1.65
CA ASN A 178 12.36 37.73 -1.08
C ASN A 178 11.82 37.32 0.31
N HIS A 179 11.73 36.01 0.58
CA HIS A 179 11.36 35.45 1.88
C HIS A 179 12.55 35.23 2.84
N GLY A 180 13.72 35.78 2.52
CA GLY A 180 14.86 35.87 3.46
C GLY A 180 15.90 34.76 3.34
N ILE A 181 15.80 33.89 2.33
CA ILE A 181 16.84 32.88 2.05
C ILE A 181 18.09 33.57 1.49
N PRO A 182 19.29 33.34 2.08
CA PRO A 182 20.55 33.88 1.58
C PRO A 182 20.88 33.39 0.16
N GLU A 183 21.59 34.21 -0.63
CA GLU A 183 21.93 33.86 -2.02
C GLU A 183 22.88 32.66 -2.11
N GLU A 184 23.77 32.52 -1.13
CA GLU A 184 24.70 31.41 -0.96
C GLU A 184 24.01 30.07 -0.62
N ASN A 185 22.74 30.10 -0.18
CA ASN A 185 21.99 28.91 0.20
C ASN A 185 21.20 28.28 -0.97
N PHE A 186 21.36 28.80 -2.19
CA PHE A 186 20.75 28.22 -3.39
C PHE A 186 21.71 27.25 -4.08
N ILE A 187 21.28 26.00 -4.21
CA ILE A 187 22.03 24.91 -4.83
C ILE A 187 21.51 24.71 -6.25
N TRP A 188 22.31 25.04 -7.26
CA TRP A 188 21.91 24.98 -8.67
C TRP A 188 22.22 23.63 -9.31
N ASN A 189 21.18 22.83 -9.55
CA ASN A 189 21.31 21.49 -10.12
C ASN A 189 20.89 21.42 -11.59
N ASP A 190 21.57 20.56 -12.34
CA ASP A 190 21.32 20.30 -13.76
C ASP A 190 20.93 18.84 -14.01
N ASN A 191 20.08 18.29 -13.14
CA ASN A 191 19.63 16.91 -13.20
C ASN A 191 18.09 16.80 -13.01
N ARG A 192 17.59 15.56 -13.01
CA ARG A 192 16.14 15.25 -12.86
C ARG A 192 15.60 15.44 -11.44
N ASP A 193 16.45 15.70 -10.45
CA ASP A 193 16.02 15.95 -9.07
C ASP A 193 15.34 17.32 -8.98
N THR A 194 15.84 18.32 -9.72
CA THR A 194 15.23 19.65 -9.82
C THR A 194 14.43 19.88 -11.11
N PHE A 195 14.59 19.01 -12.13
CA PHE A 195 13.76 18.99 -13.34
C PHE A 195 12.91 17.73 -13.41
N LEU A 196 11.67 17.84 -12.91
CA LEU A 196 10.72 16.74 -12.90
C LEU A 196 10.23 16.42 -14.30
N SER A 197 10.73 15.28 -14.78
CA SER A 197 10.44 14.67 -16.07
C SER A 197 10.05 13.22 -15.85
N LEU A 198 9.08 13.00 -14.96
CA LEU A 198 8.66 11.65 -14.56
C LEU A 198 7.84 10.97 -15.67
N PHE A 199 7.80 9.65 -15.58
CA PHE A 199 6.93 8.79 -16.37
C PHE A 199 6.48 7.65 -15.47
N ASN A 200 5.33 7.84 -14.82
CA ASN A 200 4.88 6.97 -13.74
C ASN A 200 4.00 5.84 -14.27
N PHE A 201 4.47 4.60 -14.11
CA PHE A 201 3.70 3.38 -14.40
C PHE A 201 3.05 3.35 -15.78
N LYS A 202 3.73 3.96 -16.75
CA LYS A 202 3.32 4.07 -18.14
C LYS A 202 2.19 5.05 -18.43
N ASN A 203 1.93 5.96 -17.49
CA ASN A 203 1.09 7.12 -17.71
C ASN A 203 1.94 8.39 -17.83
N PRO A 204 1.61 9.32 -18.74
CA PRO A 204 2.24 10.63 -18.79
C PRO A 204 1.98 11.40 -17.50
N THR A 205 2.99 12.11 -17.00
CA THR A 205 2.88 13.07 -15.91
C THR A 205 3.28 14.45 -16.43
N PRO A 206 2.79 15.55 -15.86
CA PRO A 206 3.24 16.86 -16.26
C PRO A 206 4.72 17.06 -15.90
N TRP A 207 5.40 17.96 -16.62
CA TRP A 207 6.83 18.21 -16.50
C TRP A 207 7.07 19.61 -15.96
N GLY A 208 8.11 19.75 -15.14
CA GLY A 208 8.36 21.01 -14.47
C GLY A 208 9.54 21.02 -13.53
N TYR A 209 9.46 21.92 -12.56
CA TYR A 209 10.52 22.15 -11.61
C TYR A 209 10.14 21.58 -10.25
N ARG A 210 11.15 21.02 -9.58
CA ARG A 210 11.11 20.67 -8.17
C ARG A 210 12.14 21.50 -7.43
N ASN A 211 11.71 22.06 -6.31
CA ASN A 211 12.55 22.80 -5.40
C ASN A 211 12.58 22.04 -4.07
N GLU A 212 13.69 21.35 -3.80
CA GLU A 212 13.88 20.67 -2.51
C GLU A 212 14.28 21.69 -1.46
N ILE A 213 13.60 21.65 -0.31
CA ILE A 213 13.81 22.52 0.83
C ILE A 213 14.61 21.72 1.86
N LEU A 214 15.87 22.10 2.04
CA LEU A 214 16.79 21.46 2.99
C LEU A 214 17.02 22.36 4.20
N TYR A 215 17.35 21.76 5.33
CA TYR A 215 17.60 22.47 6.58
C TYR A 215 18.89 22.01 7.25
N ASP A 216 19.70 22.98 7.70
CA ASP A 216 20.91 22.74 8.48
C ASP A 216 20.56 22.46 9.97
N VAL A 217 20.65 21.17 10.31
CA VAL A 217 20.49 20.67 11.68
C VAL A 217 21.80 20.67 12.49
N GLY A 218 22.91 21.18 11.93
CA GLY A 218 24.21 21.28 12.58
C GLY A 218 25.15 20.09 12.35
N GLU A 219 24.86 19.24 11.35
CA GLU A 219 25.70 18.08 10.99
C GLU A 219 26.78 18.41 9.93
N GLY A 220 26.73 19.61 9.34
CA GLY A 220 27.61 20.05 8.26
C GLY A 220 26.83 20.70 7.12
N LEU A 221 27.53 21.41 6.24
CA LEU A 221 26.92 22.15 5.13
C LEU A 221 27.04 21.44 3.78
N GLU A 222 27.69 20.28 3.74
CA GLU A 222 27.64 19.41 2.56
C GLU A 222 26.20 18.91 2.35
N GLU A 223 25.78 18.76 1.09
CA GLU A 223 24.38 18.46 0.73
C GLU A 223 23.84 17.19 1.42
N GLU A 224 24.67 16.16 1.59
CA GLU A 224 24.36 14.91 2.27
C GLU A 224 24.07 15.05 3.78
N HIS A 225 24.55 16.13 4.41
CA HIS A 225 24.31 16.42 5.82
C HIS A 225 23.05 17.26 6.04
N LEU A 226 22.58 17.98 5.02
CA LEU A 226 21.37 18.78 5.10
C LEU A 226 20.13 17.88 5.17
N LEU A 227 19.16 18.28 5.99
CA LEU A 227 17.92 17.53 6.16
C LEU A 227 16.88 18.02 5.13
N ASP A 228 16.48 17.17 4.18
CA ASP A 228 15.36 17.44 3.28
C ASP A 228 14.03 17.43 4.04
N ILE A 229 13.43 18.60 4.25
CA ILE A 229 12.19 18.78 5.01
C ILE A 229 10.95 18.91 4.12
N GLY A 230 11.09 19.12 2.82
CA GLY A 230 9.94 19.32 1.94
C GLY A 230 10.27 19.77 0.53
N THR A 231 9.23 20.01 -0.26
CA THR A 231 9.35 20.36 -1.67
C THR A 231 8.28 21.36 -2.12
N VAL A 232 8.64 22.20 -3.09
CA VAL A 232 7.72 23.01 -3.90
C VAL A 232 7.91 22.64 -5.37
N GLU A 233 6.83 22.21 -6.01
CA GLU A 233 6.80 21.76 -7.40
C GLU A 233 5.80 22.57 -8.22
N TYR A 234 6.16 22.85 -9.46
CA TYR A 234 5.24 23.48 -10.40
C TYR A 234 5.54 23.04 -11.83
N PHE A 235 4.50 22.92 -12.64
CA PHE A 235 4.58 22.20 -13.92
C PHE A 235 4.12 23.07 -15.10
N PRO A 236 5.04 23.83 -15.73
CA PRO A 236 4.70 24.65 -16.89
C PRO A 236 4.62 23.87 -18.21
N TRP A 237 4.94 22.56 -18.22
CA TRP A 237 4.96 21.78 -19.46
C TRP A 237 4.10 20.53 -19.41
N ARG A 238 3.43 20.29 -20.53
CA ARG A 238 2.70 19.07 -20.83
C ARG A 238 3.52 18.19 -21.77
N PRO A 239 3.69 16.89 -21.48
CA PRO A 239 4.33 15.97 -22.42
C PRO A 239 3.42 15.70 -23.64
N ILE A 240 4.02 15.66 -24.82
CA ILE A 240 3.46 15.06 -26.03
C ILE A 240 3.94 13.62 -26.08
N PHE A 241 3.01 12.68 -26.23
CA PHE A 241 3.31 11.26 -26.25
C PHE A 241 2.58 10.55 -27.39
N GLU A 242 3.19 9.50 -27.90
CA GLU A 242 2.56 8.57 -28.85
C GLU A 242 2.24 7.25 -28.15
N GLU A 243 1.10 6.67 -28.48
CA GLU A 243 0.84 5.26 -28.17
C GLU A 243 1.68 4.41 -29.13
N LYS A 244 2.39 3.43 -28.59
CA LYS A 244 3.15 2.49 -29.43
C LYS A 244 2.27 1.29 -29.74
N GLU A 245 1.91 1.10 -31.02
CA GLU A 245 1.13 -0.07 -31.47
C GLU A 245 1.66 -1.38 -30.86
N GLY A 246 0.75 -2.17 -30.29
CA GLY A 246 1.05 -3.47 -29.67
C GLY A 246 1.58 -3.40 -28.23
N PHE A 247 1.81 -2.22 -27.66
CA PHE A 247 2.19 -2.04 -26.26
C PHE A 247 1.25 -1.04 -25.58
N ARG A 248 0.76 -1.37 -24.38
CA ARG A 248 -0.04 -0.44 -23.54
C ARG A 248 0.81 0.69 -22.92
N TYR A 249 1.80 1.22 -23.62
CA TYR A 249 2.76 2.20 -23.09
C TYR A 249 2.88 3.41 -24.01
N TYR A 250 2.94 4.59 -23.39
CA TYR A 250 3.20 5.87 -24.06
C TYR A 250 4.70 6.17 -24.13
N MET A 251 5.16 6.80 -25.22
CA MET A 251 6.52 7.33 -25.34
C MET A 251 6.45 8.85 -25.44
N THR A 252 7.08 9.57 -24.50
CA THR A 252 7.21 11.03 -24.61
C THR A 252 8.12 11.39 -25.78
N LYS A 253 7.58 12.15 -26.73
CA LYS A 253 8.29 12.65 -27.92
C LYS A 253 8.75 14.08 -27.78
N ASP A 254 7.97 14.87 -27.04
CA ASP A 254 8.21 16.29 -26.92
C ASP A 254 7.49 16.83 -25.69
N ILE A 255 7.69 18.11 -25.39
CA ILE A 255 6.92 18.88 -24.40
C ILE A 255 6.41 20.18 -25.00
N VAL A 256 5.26 20.65 -24.54
CA VAL A 256 4.70 21.95 -24.92
C VAL A 256 4.33 22.73 -23.66
N PRO A 257 4.27 24.08 -23.72
CA PRO A 257 3.69 24.86 -22.65
C PRO A 257 2.31 24.31 -22.30
N TRP A 258 2.05 24.14 -21.00
CA TRP A 258 0.76 23.67 -20.53
C TRP A 258 -0.18 24.85 -20.31
N GLU A 259 -1.44 24.67 -20.68
CA GLU A 259 -2.50 25.67 -20.49
C GLU A 259 -3.06 25.67 -19.05
N TYR A 260 -2.75 24.65 -18.25
CA TYR A 260 -3.18 24.57 -16.84
C TYR A 260 -2.07 25.09 -15.93
N ALA A 261 -2.49 25.62 -14.78
CA ALA A 261 -1.60 25.86 -13.66
C ALA A 261 -1.63 24.64 -12.74
N MET A 262 -0.48 23.98 -12.59
CA MET A 262 -0.29 22.90 -11.65
C MET A 262 0.85 23.22 -10.69
N VAL A 263 0.51 23.34 -9.42
CA VAL A 263 1.44 23.56 -8.31
C VAL A 263 1.14 22.51 -7.24
N ALA A 264 2.17 21.83 -6.76
CA ALA A 264 2.02 20.86 -5.69
C ALA A 264 3.27 20.81 -4.82
N GLY A 265 3.13 20.33 -3.60
CA GLY A 265 4.27 20.15 -2.72
C GLY A 265 3.83 20.03 -1.28
N GLY A 266 4.80 19.96 -0.39
CA GLY A 266 4.55 19.76 1.03
C GLY A 266 5.80 19.36 1.79
N PHE A 267 5.59 19.03 3.05
CA PHE A 267 6.63 18.76 4.02
C PHE A 267 6.56 17.31 4.50
N GLY A 268 7.73 16.69 4.62
CA GLY A 268 7.87 15.40 5.31
C GLY A 268 7.70 15.64 6.81
N ILE A 269 6.62 15.14 7.40
CA ILE A 269 6.22 15.51 8.78
C ILE A 269 7.30 15.11 9.78
N GLU A 270 7.86 13.91 9.65
CA GLU A 270 8.90 13.42 10.55
C GLU A 270 10.19 14.23 10.46
N ARG A 271 10.60 14.64 9.27
CA ARG A 271 11.81 15.46 9.09
C ARG A 271 11.58 16.91 9.52
N LEU A 272 10.38 17.44 9.31
CA LEU A 272 10.02 18.74 9.85
C LEU A 272 9.96 18.70 11.39
N LEU A 273 9.47 17.62 12.00
CA LEU A 273 9.54 17.40 13.45
C LEU A 273 10.99 17.38 13.93
N MET A 274 11.89 16.72 13.20
CA MET A 274 13.32 16.75 13.52
C MET A 274 13.87 18.18 13.52
N ALA A 275 13.56 18.97 12.50
CA ALA A 275 14.01 20.36 12.40
C ALA A 275 13.47 21.24 13.53
N VAL A 276 12.15 21.21 13.80
CA VAL A 276 11.52 22.09 14.81
C VAL A 276 11.83 21.68 16.24
N ASN A 277 12.05 20.39 16.50
CA ASN A 277 12.35 19.88 17.84
C ASN A 277 13.85 19.63 18.08
N ASN A 278 14.72 19.90 17.10
CA ASN A 278 16.15 19.55 17.10
C ASN A 278 16.40 18.06 17.42
N LEU A 279 15.70 17.15 16.73
CA LEU A 279 15.89 15.71 16.88
C LEU A 279 17.01 15.23 15.94
N SER A 280 17.83 14.30 16.45
CA SER A 280 18.91 13.65 15.68
C SER A 280 18.43 12.51 14.76
N SER A 281 17.19 12.05 14.95
CA SER A 281 16.66 10.89 14.24
C SER A 281 15.16 11.03 14.05
N ALA A 282 14.66 10.54 12.92
CA ALA A 282 13.23 10.42 12.67
C ALA A 282 12.57 9.42 13.65
N VAL A 283 13.35 8.47 14.19
CA VAL A 283 12.90 7.53 15.24
C VAL A 283 12.56 8.26 16.55
N ASP A 284 13.18 9.42 16.80
CA ASP A 284 12.94 10.19 18.03
C ASP A 284 11.61 10.97 17.99
N CYS A 285 10.87 10.93 16.88
CA CYS A 285 9.53 11.51 16.82
C CYS A 285 8.59 10.83 17.81
N ASP A 286 7.69 11.59 18.42
CA ASP A 286 6.82 11.17 19.52
C ASP A 286 5.80 10.09 19.15
N HIS A 287 5.43 9.98 17.86
CA HIS A 287 4.57 8.94 17.33
C HIS A 287 5.31 7.65 16.90
N VAL A 288 6.66 7.63 16.99
CA VAL A 288 7.51 6.47 16.64
C VAL A 288 8.30 5.96 17.84
N LYS A 289 8.95 6.87 18.57
CA LYS A 289 9.85 6.58 19.68
C LYS A 289 9.27 5.65 20.74
N PRO A 290 8.01 5.79 21.19
CA PRO A 290 7.48 4.90 22.22
C PRO A 290 7.38 3.44 21.78
N LEU A 291 7.11 3.18 20.50
CA LEU A 291 7.10 1.83 19.94
C LEU A 291 8.52 1.25 19.92
N TYR A 292 9.48 2.02 19.41
CA TYR A 292 10.89 1.64 19.39
C TYR A 292 11.44 1.33 20.79
N ASP A 293 11.23 2.24 21.75
CA ASP A 293 11.69 2.08 23.13
C ASP A 293 11.04 0.86 23.80
N THR A 294 9.77 0.58 23.50
CA THR A 294 9.06 -0.61 24.03
C THR A 294 9.64 -1.90 23.47
N ILE A 295 9.90 -1.97 22.16
CA ILE A 295 10.54 -3.12 21.51
C ILE A 295 11.93 -3.36 22.11
N LEU A 296 12.74 -2.30 22.22
CA LEU A 296 14.08 -2.38 22.78
C LEU A 296 14.08 -2.78 24.28
N ALA A 297 13.06 -2.36 25.03
CA ALA A 297 12.90 -2.74 26.43
C ALA A 297 12.57 -4.23 26.59
N ASP A 298 11.65 -4.74 25.76
CA ASP A 298 11.21 -6.14 25.75
C ASP A 298 12.26 -7.13 25.21
N ALA A 299 13.21 -6.66 24.39
CA ALA A 299 14.23 -7.50 23.78
C ALA A 299 15.22 -8.11 24.78
N ASN A 300 15.61 -9.37 24.51
CA ASN A 300 16.59 -10.14 25.31
C ASN A 300 18.02 -9.57 25.21
N ASN A 301 18.33 -8.93 24.08
CA ASN A 301 19.53 -8.14 23.87
C ASN A 301 19.13 -6.70 23.50
N LYS A 302 20.02 -5.73 23.72
CA LYS A 302 19.76 -4.31 23.41
C LYS A 302 20.22 -3.94 22.01
N ASP A 303 19.97 -4.83 21.05
CA ASP A 303 20.26 -4.59 19.64
C ASP A 303 19.35 -3.49 19.10
N LYS A 304 19.92 -2.31 18.91
CA LYS A 304 19.20 -1.11 18.47
C LYS A 304 18.80 -1.18 17.00
N GLU A 305 19.60 -1.84 16.18
CA GLU A 305 19.38 -1.95 14.74
C GLU A 305 18.21 -2.89 14.47
N ALA A 306 18.22 -4.08 15.10
CA ALA A 306 17.09 -5.00 15.02
C ALA A 306 15.80 -4.38 15.60
N ALA A 307 15.89 -3.62 16.70
CA ALA A 307 14.72 -2.92 17.26
C ALA A 307 14.14 -1.87 16.29
N PHE A 308 15.00 -1.15 15.58
CA PHE A 308 14.59 -0.19 14.55
C PHE A 308 13.93 -0.89 13.36
N ILE A 309 14.55 -1.94 12.82
CA ILE A 309 13.99 -2.75 11.73
C ILE A 309 12.62 -3.31 12.11
N LEU A 310 12.47 -3.84 13.34
CA LEU A 310 11.18 -4.35 13.81
C LEU A 310 10.13 -3.24 13.91
N THR A 311 10.52 -2.06 14.41
CA THR A 311 9.63 -0.88 14.50
C THR A 311 9.10 -0.50 13.12
N GLU A 312 9.98 -0.34 12.14
CA GLU A 312 9.59 0.12 10.80
C GLU A 312 8.81 -0.92 10.02
N THR A 313 9.24 -2.19 10.07
CA THR A 313 8.53 -3.27 9.40
C THR A 313 7.13 -3.47 9.97
N LEU A 314 6.93 -3.27 11.28
CA LEU A 314 5.61 -3.29 11.92
C LEU A 314 4.74 -2.13 11.45
N ARG A 315 5.26 -0.89 11.46
CA ARG A 315 4.53 0.30 11.00
C ARG A 315 4.07 0.15 9.54
N VAL A 316 4.95 -0.30 8.66
CA VAL A 316 4.65 -0.57 7.24
C VAL A 316 3.63 -1.68 7.09
N SER A 317 3.84 -2.80 7.77
CA SER A 317 2.97 -3.98 7.67
C SER A 317 1.57 -3.70 8.19
N HIS A 318 1.46 -2.92 9.26
CA HIS A 318 0.19 -2.44 9.78
C HIS A 318 -0.59 -1.71 8.69
N ARG A 319 0.06 -0.77 8.01
CA ARG A 319 -0.59 0.03 6.99
C ARG A 319 -0.97 -0.76 5.75
N VAL A 320 -0.03 -1.54 5.22
CA VAL A 320 -0.24 -2.33 3.98
C VAL A 320 -1.34 -3.36 4.17
N LEU A 321 -1.39 -4.03 5.33
CA LEU A 321 -2.37 -5.09 5.57
C LEU A 321 -3.76 -4.54 5.87
N VAL A 322 -3.87 -3.38 6.54
CA VAL A 322 -5.17 -2.71 6.75
C VAL A 322 -5.71 -2.19 5.42
N ASP A 323 -4.96 -1.35 4.70
CA ASP A 323 -5.42 -0.74 3.44
C ASP A 323 -5.57 -1.78 2.32
N GLY A 324 -4.83 -2.90 2.38
CA GLY A 324 -4.94 -4.00 1.42
C GLY A 324 -6.00 -5.05 1.77
N GLY A 325 -6.64 -4.97 2.93
CA GLY A 325 -7.56 -6.02 3.40
C GLY A 325 -6.88 -7.38 3.59
N GLY A 326 -5.59 -7.40 3.93
CA GLY A 326 -4.80 -8.61 4.20
C GLY A 326 -3.82 -9.02 3.09
N TYR A 327 -2.92 -9.94 3.43
CA TYR A 327 -1.81 -10.31 2.54
C TYR A 327 -2.28 -10.97 1.26
N VAL A 328 -3.32 -11.80 1.34
CA VAL A 328 -3.85 -12.57 0.20
C VAL A 328 -4.35 -11.67 -0.93
N ASN A 329 -4.90 -10.50 -0.57
CA ASN A 329 -5.48 -9.52 -1.50
C ASN A 329 -4.44 -8.65 -2.20
N LEU A 330 -3.18 -8.68 -1.76
CA LEU A 330 -2.10 -7.98 -2.45
C LEU A 330 -1.82 -8.66 -3.80
N SER A 331 -1.63 -7.85 -4.85
CA SER A 331 -1.17 -8.34 -6.15
C SER A 331 0.23 -8.94 -6.07
N THR A 332 0.60 -9.78 -7.02
CA THR A 332 1.94 -10.42 -7.06
C THR A 332 3.07 -9.38 -6.97
N ASN A 333 2.96 -8.26 -7.69
CA ASN A 333 3.98 -7.20 -7.67
C ASN A 333 4.05 -6.51 -6.30
N ARG A 334 2.91 -6.27 -5.64
CA ARG A 334 2.89 -5.72 -4.28
C ARG A 334 3.48 -6.70 -3.27
N LYS A 335 3.16 -8.00 -3.39
CA LYS A 335 3.77 -9.05 -2.56
C LYS A 335 5.29 -9.09 -2.72
N GLN A 336 5.83 -8.97 -3.94
CA GLN A 336 7.28 -8.90 -4.15
C GLN A 336 7.94 -7.75 -3.40
N LYS A 337 7.27 -6.59 -3.31
CA LYS A 337 7.77 -5.41 -2.56
C LYS A 337 7.50 -5.48 -1.07
N PHE A 338 6.44 -6.17 -0.66
CA PHE A 338 6.07 -6.33 0.74
C PHE A 338 6.91 -7.41 1.45
N ASN A 339 7.23 -8.47 0.73
CA ASN A 339 7.91 -9.65 1.26
C ASN A 339 9.24 -9.34 1.97
N PRO A 340 10.10 -8.43 1.46
CA PRO A 340 11.29 -7.98 2.17
C PRO A 340 11.00 -7.44 3.58
N TYR A 341 9.92 -6.68 3.78
CA TYR A 341 9.52 -6.20 5.11
C TYR A 341 9.18 -7.36 6.05
N ILE A 342 8.42 -8.35 5.57
CA ILE A 342 8.06 -9.54 6.37
C ILE A 342 9.31 -10.37 6.72
N ILE A 343 10.27 -10.51 5.79
CA ILE A 343 11.53 -11.22 6.05
C ILE A 343 12.36 -10.48 7.11
N ALA A 344 12.53 -9.17 6.94
CA ALA A 344 13.29 -8.35 7.87
C ALA A 344 12.65 -8.30 9.26
N MET A 345 11.30 -8.23 9.32
CA MET A 345 10.55 -8.31 10.56
C MET A 345 10.86 -9.61 11.31
N GLN A 346 10.81 -10.73 10.60
CA GLN A 346 11.06 -12.03 11.21
C GLN A 346 12.50 -12.14 11.73
N ALA A 347 13.49 -11.75 10.91
CA ALA A 347 14.89 -11.78 11.32
C ALA A 347 15.15 -10.89 12.55
N ALA A 348 14.50 -9.72 12.62
CA ALA A 348 14.59 -8.83 13.78
C ALA A 348 13.94 -9.44 15.03
N ILE A 349 12.77 -10.08 14.91
CA ILE A 349 12.12 -10.78 16.03
C ILE A 349 13.03 -11.88 16.59
N GLU A 350 13.62 -12.69 15.71
CA GLU A 350 14.54 -13.77 16.09
C GLU A 350 15.79 -13.21 16.76
N THR A 351 16.38 -12.16 16.18
CA THR A 351 17.58 -11.49 16.71
C THR A 351 17.32 -10.93 18.11
N LEU A 352 16.20 -10.24 18.32
CA LEU A 352 15.84 -9.64 19.60
C LEU A 352 15.34 -10.67 20.63
N GLY A 353 15.02 -11.89 20.20
CA GLY A 353 14.42 -12.93 21.03
C GLY A 353 13.01 -12.60 21.51
N ILE A 354 12.24 -11.85 20.71
CA ILE A 354 10.90 -11.40 21.05
C ILE A 354 9.88 -12.52 20.75
N PRO A 355 8.97 -12.86 21.69
CA PRO A 355 7.91 -13.83 21.41
C PRO A 355 6.89 -13.29 20.40
N LEU A 356 6.49 -14.09 19.41
CA LEU A 356 5.50 -13.69 18.37
C LEU A 356 4.18 -13.13 18.93
N LYS A 357 3.75 -13.57 20.11
CA LYS A 357 2.53 -13.05 20.76
C LYS A 357 2.59 -11.54 21.06
N LYS A 358 3.79 -10.95 21.21
CA LYS A 358 4.00 -9.52 21.47
C LYS A 358 3.69 -8.64 20.25
N ILE A 359 3.67 -9.21 19.05
CA ILE A 359 3.38 -8.46 17.82
C ILE A 359 2.02 -7.76 17.89
N ARG A 360 1.01 -8.42 18.47
CA ARG A 360 -0.31 -7.81 18.68
C ARG A 360 -0.23 -6.58 19.59
N ASP A 361 0.54 -6.64 20.66
CA ASP A 361 0.69 -5.55 21.62
C ASP A 361 1.39 -4.35 20.97
N TYR A 362 2.44 -4.61 20.18
CA TYR A 362 3.16 -3.57 19.43
C TYR A 362 2.30 -2.89 18.37
N LEU A 363 1.48 -3.65 17.64
CA LEU A 363 0.54 -3.08 16.68
C LEU A 363 -0.54 -2.25 17.39
N GLY A 364 -1.02 -2.69 18.56
CA GLY A 364 -1.94 -1.92 19.39
C GLY A 364 -1.33 -0.60 19.89
N LEU A 365 -0.07 -0.63 20.33
CA LEU A 365 0.67 0.58 20.68
C LEU A 365 0.82 1.50 19.48
N ASN A 366 1.23 0.99 18.32
CA ASN A 366 1.32 1.78 17.08
C ASN A 366 -0.01 2.45 16.73
N ALA A 367 -1.14 1.73 16.82
CA ALA A 367 -2.46 2.31 16.56
C ALA A 367 -2.77 3.46 17.52
N SER A 368 -2.46 3.29 18.81
CA SER A 368 -2.70 4.34 19.82
C SER A 368 -1.85 5.61 19.63
N LEU A 369 -0.66 5.46 19.07
CA LEU A 369 0.24 6.58 18.73
C LEU A 369 -0.17 7.30 17.45
N GLN A 370 -1.16 6.76 16.71
CA GLN A 370 -1.57 7.25 15.40
C GLN A 370 -3.09 7.51 15.35
N PRO A 371 -3.64 8.40 16.20
CA PRO A 371 -5.08 8.64 16.29
C PRO A 371 -5.69 9.19 14.99
N TYR A 372 -4.86 9.74 14.09
CA TYR A 372 -5.27 10.20 12.75
C TYR A 372 -5.67 9.05 11.82
N TYR A 373 -5.34 7.80 12.19
CA TYR A 373 -5.58 6.60 11.40
C TYR A 373 -6.37 5.56 12.21
N PRO A 374 -7.67 5.82 12.46
CA PRO A 374 -8.51 4.92 13.24
C PRO A 374 -8.62 3.52 12.63
N GLU A 375 -8.40 3.38 11.31
CA GLU A 375 -8.38 2.09 10.63
C GLU A 375 -7.28 1.14 11.13
N LEU A 376 -6.21 1.66 11.76
CA LEU A 376 -5.19 0.85 12.43
C LEU A 376 -5.72 0.16 13.71
N GLY A 377 -6.96 0.43 14.11
CA GLY A 377 -7.62 -0.22 15.24
C GLY A 377 -7.81 -1.73 15.09
N ASP A 378 -7.78 -2.28 13.87
CA ASP A 378 -7.86 -3.74 13.63
C ASP A 378 -6.50 -4.44 13.67
N PHE A 379 -5.66 -4.08 14.65
CA PHE A 379 -4.35 -4.69 14.85
C PHE A 379 -4.43 -6.20 15.15
N GLY A 380 -5.57 -6.70 15.62
CA GLY A 380 -5.81 -8.13 15.80
C GLY A 380 -5.85 -8.89 14.48
N PHE A 381 -6.52 -8.35 13.46
CA PHE A 381 -6.48 -8.87 12.10
C PHE A 381 -5.06 -8.87 11.53
N VAL A 382 -4.36 -7.74 11.65
CA VAL A 382 -2.99 -7.59 11.15
C VAL A 382 -2.03 -8.60 11.78
N ALA A 383 -2.09 -8.78 13.10
CA ALA A 383 -1.27 -9.77 13.80
C ALA A 383 -1.50 -11.19 13.27
N ARG A 384 -2.76 -11.57 12.97
CA ARG A 384 -3.08 -12.87 12.35
C ARG A 384 -2.50 -12.98 10.94
N GLN A 385 -2.61 -11.93 10.13
CA GLN A 385 -2.03 -11.91 8.78
C GLN A 385 -0.51 -12.07 8.80
N ILE A 386 0.19 -11.40 9.73
CA ILE A 386 1.65 -11.56 9.92
C ILE A 386 1.98 -13.00 10.33
N GLY A 387 1.28 -13.54 11.35
CA GLY A 387 1.48 -14.93 11.78
C GLY A 387 1.30 -15.93 10.64
N TYR A 388 0.25 -15.78 9.85
CA TYR A 388 0.00 -16.59 8.65
C TYR A 388 1.15 -16.49 7.62
N THR A 389 1.70 -15.29 7.39
CA THR A 389 2.84 -15.12 6.46
C THR A 389 4.13 -15.76 6.96
N PHE A 390 4.34 -15.82 8.28
CA PHE A 390 5.45 -16.55 8.87
C PHE A 390 5.24 -18.07 8.76
N GLU A 391 4.04 -18.56 9.06
CA GLU A 391 3.70 -20.00 8.94
C GLU A 391 3.84 -20.51 7.49
N ARG A 392 3.39 -19.75 6.48
CA ARG A 392 3.60 -20.14 5.06
C ARG A 392 5.07 -20.27 4.67
N ARG A 393 5.98 -19.63 5.41
CA ARG A 393 7.42 -19.69 5.17
C ARG A 393 8.13 -20.72 6.03
N PHE A 394 7.50 -21.14 7.12
CA PHE A 394 8.00 -22.11 8.08
C PHE A 394 6.99 -23.23 8.22
N ASP A 395 7.18 -24.33 7.49
CA ASP A 395 6.47 -25.60 7.70
C ASP A 395 6.79 -26.21 9.11
N ASN A 396 6.67 -25.47 10.23
CA ASN A 396 6.92 -25.98 11.60
C ASN A 396 6.43 -25.11 12.80
N TYR A 397 5.26 -24.46 12.75
CA TYR A 397 4.52 -24.05 13.99
C TYR A 397 3.02 -24.42 13.82
N PRO A 398 2.26 -24.67 14.90
CA PRO A 398 1.01 -25.43 14.83
C PRO A 398 -0.05 -24.68 14.02
N ALA A 399 -0.36 -25.26 12.86
CA ALA A 399 -1.26 -24.75 11.85
C ALA A 399 -2.63 -24.36 12.44
N TRP A 400 -2.93 -23.07 12.40
CA TRP A 400 -4.32 -22.63 12.41
C TRP A 400 -4.96 -23.02 11.07
N PRO A 401 -6.24 -23.43 11.01
CA PRO A 401 -6.89 -23.85 9.78
C PRO A 401 -6.78 -22.75 8.70
N MET A 402 -6.09 -23.05 7.60
CA MET A 402 -5.99 -22.14 6.46
C MET A 402 -7.29 -22.22 5.66
N ALA A 403 -8.07 -21.13 5.67
CA ALA A 403 -9.26 -20.97 4.84
C ALA A 403 -8.97 -19.93 3.74
N GLU A 404 -9.10 -20.31 2.48
CA GLU A 404 -8.98 -19.43 1.33
C GLU A 404 -10.35 -19.23 0.68
N TYR A 405 -10.77 -17.98 0.47
CA TYR A 405 -12.05 -17.64 -0.16
C TYR A 405 -11.84 -17.08 -1.57
N TYR A 406 -12.75 -17.45 -2.49
CA TYR A 406 -12.68 -17.12 -3.90
C TYR A 406 -14.04 -16.62 -4.40
N GLU A 407 -14.09 -15.39 -4.91
CA GLU A 407 -15.32 -14.72 -5.31
C GLU A 407 -15.67 -14.92 -6.80
N GLY A 408 -16.97 -14.86 -7.08
CA GLY A 408 -17.54 -14.88 -8.42
C GLY A 408 -17.50 -16.25 -9.10
N LYS A 409 -17.93 -16.26 -10.37
CA LYS A 409 -17.93 -17.45 -11.24
C LYS A 409 -16.53 -18.03 -11.43
N GLU A 410 -15.52 -17.17 -11.56
CA GLU A 410 -14.12 -17.60 -11.65
C GLU A 410 -13.63 -18.25 -10.35
N GLY A 411 -14.04 -17.70 -9.19
CA GLY A 411 -13.74 -18.29 -7.90
C GLY A 411 -14.35 -19.67 -7.71
N LEU A 412 -15.60 -19.86 -8.15
CA LEU A 412 -16.25 -21.18 -8.19
C LEU A 412 -15.46 -22.19 -9.01
N ILE A 413 -15.06 -21.83 -10.23
CA ILE A 413 -14.27 -22.68 -11.12
C ILE A 413 -12.94 -23.04 -10.45
N LYS A 414 -12.24 -22.05 -9.88
CA LYS A 414 -10.94 -22.27 -9.23
C LYS A 414 -11.03 -23.23 -8.05
N VAL A 415 -12.10 -23.12 -7.25
CA VAL A 415 -12.33 -23.97 -6.08
C VAL A 415 -12.72 -25.39 -6.51
N ALA A 416 -13.51 -25.54 -7.58
CA ALA A 416 -13.83 -26.84 -8.15
C ALA A 416 -12.60 -27.50 -8.81
N ASP A 417 -11.74 -26.72 -9.48
CA ASP A 417 -10.48 -27.19 -10.06
C ASP A 417 -9.53 -27.74 -8.98
N GLU A 418 -9.61 -27.24 -7.75
CA GLU A 418 -8.84 -27.78 -6.62
C GLU A 418 -9.16 -29.26 -6.37
N ILE A 419 -10.44 -29.64 -6.43
CA ILE A 419 -10.87 -31.04 -6.30
C ILE A 419 -10.24 -31.87 -7.41
N LEU A 420 -10.22 -31.31 -8.63
CA LEU A 420 -9.67 -32.00 -9.77
C LEU A 420 -8.17 -32.19 -9.67
N LYS A 421 -7.39 -31.37 -8.94
CA LYS A 421 -5.94 -31.54 -8.80
C LYS A 421 -5.54 -32.92 -8.25
N GLU A 422 -6.43 -33.53 -7.47
CA GLU A 422 -6.24 -34.86 -6.91
C GLU A 422 -6.41 -35.97 -7.96
N LYS A 423 -5.95 -37.18 -7.63
CA LYS A 423 -6.09 -38.34 -8.54
C LYS A 423 -6.24 -39.62 -7.73
N GLY A 424 -7.24 -40.43 -8.09
CA GLY A 424 -7.47 -41.74 -7.47
C GLY A 424 -7.87 -41.67 -5.99
N ILE A 425 -8.55 -40.60 -5.59
CA ILE A 425 -9.04 -40.41 -4.22
C ILE A 425 -10.56 -40.62 -4.13
N ASP A 426 -11.03 -40.86 -2.92
CA ASP A 426 -12.45 -40.86 -2.58
C ASP A 426 -12.83 -39.49 -2.02
N VAL A 427 -13.93 -38.93 -2.53
CA VAL A 427 -14.47 -37.64 -2.10
C VAL A 427 -15.89 -37.84 -1.63
N ASP A 428 -16.20 -37.27 -0.48
CA ASP A 428 -17.55 -37.23 0.06
C ASP A 428 -18.18 -35.87 -0.22
N THR A 429 -19.43 -35.83 -0.67
CA THR A 429 -20.09 -34.57 -0.97
C THR A 429 -21.55 -34.53 -0.55
N ILE A 430 -21.97 -33.37 -0.04
CA ILE A 430 -23.37 -32.99 0.12
C ILE A 430 -23.58 -31.76 -0.73
N PHE A 431 -24.55 -31.81 -1.65
CA PHE A 431 -24.79 -30.70 -2.57
C PHE A 431 -26.28 -30.59 -2.94
N SER A 432 -26.68 -29.41 -3.39
CA SER A 432 -28.02 -29.14 -3.94
C SER A 432 -28.01 -29.12 -5.46
N SER A 433 -29.01 -29.75 -6.09
CA SER A 433 -29.21 -29.77 -7.54
C SER A 433 -29.29 -28.37 -8.15
N GLU A 434 -29.71 -27.35 -7.38
CA GLU A 434 -29.73 -25.95 -7.82
C GLU A 434 -28.36 -25.46 -8.30
N LEU A 435 -27.26 -25.96 -7.72
CA LEU A 435 -25.90 -25.58 -8.11
C LEU A 435 -25.58 -25.89 -9.57
N MET A 436 -26.19 -26.94 -10.13
CA MET A 436 -25.95 -27.36 -11.51
C MET A 436 -26.36 -26.28 -12.53
N ARG A 437 -27.22 -25.33 -12.13
CA ARG A 437 -27.76 -24.29 -13.00
C ARG A 437 -26.84 -23.07 -13.17
N PHE A 438 -25.90 -22.85 -12.24
CA PHE A 438 -25.10 -21.62 -12.22
C PHE A 438 -23.86 -21.68 -13.14
N VAL A 439 -23.31 -22.86 -13.40
CA VAL A 439 -22.21 -23.05 -14.37
C VAL A 439 -22.41 -24.34 -15.20
N PRO A 440 -23.42 -24.40 -16.09
CA PRO A 440 -23.79 -25.63 -16.79
C PRO A 440 -22.62 -26.21 -17.62
N GLU A 441 -21.93 -25.35 -18.37
CA GLU A 441 -20.80 -25.71 -19.24
C GLU A 441 -19.63 -26.33 -18.45
N TYR A 442 -19.41 -25.87 -17.22
CA TYR A 442 -18.32 -26.36 -16.37
C TYR A 442 -18.69 -27.66 -15.66
N SER A 443 -19.98 -27.90 -15.37
CA SER A 443 -20.43 -29.15 -14.75
C SER A 443 -20.05 -30.38 -15.61
N ASP A 444 -20.22 -30.31 -16.92
CA ASP A 444 -19.89 -31.41 -17.83
C ASP A 444 -18.37 -31.61 -17.92
N TYR A 445 -17.62 -30.51 -18.00
CA TYR A 445 -16.16 -30.52 -17.97
C TYR A 445 -15.61 -31.14 -16.68
N PHE A 446 -16.14 -30.72 -15.53
CA PHE A 446 -15.76 -31.22 -14.21
C PHE A 446 -16.02 -32.72 -14.10
N ASN A 447 -17.22 -33.18 -14.49
CA ASN A 447 -17.57 -34.60 -14.44
C ASN A 447 -16.65 -35.45 -15.33
N LYS A 448 -16.37 -34.98 -16.56
CA LYS A 448 -15.46 -35.68 -17.48
C LYS A 448 -14.04 -35.79 -16.89
N LEU A 449 -13.47 -34.69 -16.42
CA LEU A 449 -12.13 -34.70 -15.83
C LEU A 449 -12.05 -35.53 -14.55
N ARG A 450 -13.08 -35.48 -13.70
CA ARG A 450 -13.16 -36.28 -12.48
C ARG A 450 -13.09 -37.78 -12.80
N GLN A 451 -13.82 -38.22 -13.82
CA GLN A 451 -13.79 -39.61 -14.31
C GLN A 451 -12.41 -39.99 -14.86
N GLU A 452 -11.80 -39.13 -15.69
CA GLU A 452 -10.45 -39.34 -16.22
C GLU A 452 -9.40 -39.47 -15.10
N ARG A 453 -9.57 -38.71 -14.01
CA ARG A 453 -8.69 -38.75 -12.82
C ARG A 453 -9.07 -39.83 -11.81
N LYS A 454 -10.12 -40.62 -12.08
CA LYS A 454 -10.61 -41.71 -11.22
C LYS A 454 -10.91 -41.24 -9.79
N ILE A 455 -11.44 -40.04 -9.64
CA ILE A 455 -11.88 -39.51 -8.34
C ILE A 455 -13.28 -40.06 -8.08
N PHE A 456 -13.41 -40.96 -7.10
CA PHE A 456 -14.68 -41.56 -6.75
C PHE A 456 -15.47 -40.62 -5.84
N LEU A 457 -16.77 -40.48 -6.10
CA LEU A 457 -17.61 -39.51 -5.39
C LEU A 457 -18.76 -40.21 -4.67
N ARG A 458 -18.86 -40.06 -3.34
CA ARG A 458 -20.09 -40.39 -2.60
C ARG A 458 -20.90 -39.14 -2.41
N ALA A 459 -22.09 -39.10 -2.97
CA ALA A 459 -22.92 -37.90 -3.02
C ALA A 459 -24.25 -38.06 -2.28
N ILE A 460 -24.57 -37.09 -1.43
CA ILE A 460 -25.91 -36.90 -0.86
C ILE A 460 -26.50 -35.65 -1.52
N THR A 461 -27.67 -35.79 -2.14
CA THR A 461 -28.34 -34.71 -2.86
C THR A 461 -29.86 -34.78 -2.72
N ASP A 462 -30.57 -33.74 -3.15
CA ASP A 462 -32.03 -33.73 -3.27
C ASP A 462 -32.50 -34.61 -4.43
N LYS A 463 -33.78 -35.02 -4.40
CA LYS A 463 -34.36 -35.85 -5.45
C LYS A 463 -35.00 -34.98 -6.54
N SER A 464 -34.21 -34.61 -7.53
CA SER A 464 -34.61 -33.87 -8.74
C SER A 464 -34.53 -34.75 -10.00
N ASP A 465 -35.14 -34.31 -11.11
CA ASP A 465 -35.05 -35.03 -12.38
C ASP A 465 -33.59 -35.18 -12.84
N GLU A 466 -32.77 -34.11 -12.70
CA GLU A 466 -31.36 -34.10 -13.08
C GLU A 466 -30.50 -35.03 -12.22
N THR A 467 -30.79 -35.12 -10.92
CA THR A 467 -30.04 -35.98 -9.99
C THR A 467 -30.45 -37.44 -10.09
N ILE A 468 -31.71 -37.73 -10.44
CA ILE A 468 -32.18 -39.08 -10.77
C ILE A 468 -31.50 -39.59 -12.05
N GLU A 469 -31.41 -38.77 -13.09
CA GLU A 469 -30.70 -39.12 -14.32
C GLU A 469 -29.22 -39.43 -14.05
N ARG A 470 -28.56 -38.61 -13.23
CA ARG A 470 -27.17 -38.87 -12.83
C ARG A 470 -26.99 -40.15 -12.03
N LYS A 471 -27.91 -40.45 -11.11
CA LYS A 471 -27.86 -41.70 -10.33
C LYS A 471 -27.88 -42.94 -11.23
N GLN A 472 -28.62 -42.91 -12.35
CA GLN A 472 -28.65 -44.02 -13.30
C GLN A 472 -27.28 -44.29 -13.95
N ASN A 473 -26.37 -43.30 -13.91
CA ASN A 473 -25.02 -43.38 -14.45
C ASN A 473 -23.94 -43.49 -13.36
N ASP A 474 -24.30 -43.69 -12.08
CA ASP A 474 -23.36 -43.75 -10.94
C ASP A 474 -22.13 -44.63 -11.22
N ASP A 475 -22.36 -45.87 -11.67
CA ASP A 475 -21.28 -46.83 -11.97
C ASP A 475 -20.36 -46.34 -13.10
N LYS A 476 -20.91 -45.67 -14.11
CA LYS A 476 -20.12 -45.12 -15.23
C LYS A 476 -19.37 -43.86 -14.82
N GLU A 477 -19.93 -43.07 -13.91
CA GLU A 477 -19.38 -41.80 -13.48
C GLU A 477 -18.48 -41.90 -12.25
N TYR A 478 -18.07 -43.09 -11.81
CA TYR A 478 -17.31 -43.26 -10.55
C TYR A 478 -18.00 -42.54 -9.39
N ARG A 479 -19.30 -42.77 -9.21
CA ARG A 479 -20.11 -42.14 -8.17
C ARG A 479 -20.97 -43.17 -7.45
N LYS A 480 -21.34 -42.86 -6.22
CA LYS A 480 -22.49 -43.44 -5.53
C LYS A 480 -23.36 -42.33 -5.00
N THR A 481 -24.64 -42.31 -5.37
CA THR A 481 -25.59 -41.26 -5.00
C THR A 481 -26.64 -41.81 -4.05
N LYS A 482 -26.95 -41.03 -3.00
CA LYS A 482 -28.09 -41.20 -2.11
C LYS A 482 -28.90 -39.92 -2.02
N PHE A 483 -30.19 -40.05 -1.72
CA PHE A 483 -31.11 -38.92 -1.66
C PHE A 483 -31.49 -38.53 -0.23
N SER A 484 -31.57 -37.23 0.04
CA SER A 484 -32.22 -36.70 1.24
C SER A 484 -32.65 -35.24 1.10
N ASP A 485 -33.94 -35.04 0.80
CA ASP A 485 -34.52 -33.70 0.69
C ASP A 485 -34.43 -32.94 2.02
N LYS A 486 -34.65 -33.60 3.15
CA LYS A 486 -34.56 -32.99 4.49
C LYS A 486 -33.20 -32.37 4.81
N ILE A 487 -32.12 -32.92 4.26
CA ILE A 487 -30.76 -32.42 4.51
C ILE A 487 -30.40 -31.32 3.52
N VAL A 488 -30.93 -31.41 2.29
CA VAL A 488 -30.51 -30.57 1.16
C VAL A 488 -31.46 -29.40 0.89
N GLU A 489 -32.71 -29.44 1.35
CA GLU A 489 -33.76 -28.43 1.09
C GLU A 489 -33.38 -26.99 1.52
N HIS A 490 -32.42 -26.86 2.43
CA HIS A 490 -31.93 -25.56 2.92
C HIS A 490 -30.51 -25.23 2.44
N LEU A 491 -29.94 -26.06 1.57
CA LEU A 491 -28.60 -25.87 1.01
C LEU A 491 -28.69 -25.26 -0.38
N LYS A 492 -27.96 -24.16 -0.58
CA LYS A 492 -27.64 -23.59 -1.89
C LYS A 492 -26.15 -23.68 -2.20
N SER A 493 -25.54 -24.71 -1.62
CA SER A 493 -24.11 -24.88 -1.51
C SER A 493 -23.74 -26.36 -1.63
N ALA A 494 -22.50 -26.62 -2.04
CA ALA A 494 -21.89 -27.93 -2.00
C ALA A 494 -20.74 -27.93 -1.00
N ILE A 495 -20.59 -29.04 -0.30
CA ILE A 495 -19.40 -29.33 0.49
C ILE A 495 -18.78 -30.59 -0.11
N TYR A 496 -17.48 -30.54 -0.40
CA TYR A 496 -16.66 -31.67 -0.82
C TYR A 496 -15.59 -31.90 0.25
N ILE A 497 -15.51 -33.11 0.76
CA ILE A 497 -14.62 -33.51 1.84
C ILE A 497 -13.56 -34.42 1.22
N LEU A 498 -12.33 -33.93 1.15
CA LEU A 498 -11.16 -34.64 0.63
C LEU A 498 -10.35 -35.21 1.81
N ASP A 499 -9.14 -35.70 1.56
CA ASP A 499 -8.31 -36.32 2.60
C ASP A 499 -7.67 -35.33 3.58
N ASN A 500 -7.23 -34.17 3.08
CA ASN A 500 -6.56 -33.15 3.89
C ASN A 500 -7.25 -31.77 3.84
N LYS A 501 -8.28 -31.61 3.02
CA LYS A 501 -8.98 -30.34 2.84
C LYS A 501 -10.48 -30.51 2.62
N VAL A 502 -11.20 -29.42 2.82
CA VAL A 502 -12.63 -29.29 2.59
C VAL A 502 -12.83 -28.18 1.57
N VAL A 503 -13.65 -28.44 0.56
CA VAL A 503 -14.03 -27.48 -0.46
C VAL A 503 -15.50 -27.15 -0.29
N MET A 504 -15.84 -25.88 -0.10
CA MET A 504 -17.22 -25.39 -0.03
C MET A 504 -17.49 -24.50 -1.23
N ILE A 505 -18.63 -24.68 -1.87
CA ILE A 505 -19.06 -23.93 -3.05
C ILE A 505 -20.45 -23.38 -2.74
N THR A 506 -20.68 -22.09 -2.94
CA THR A 506 -22.00 -21.46 -2.81
C THR A 506 -22.33 -20.75 -4.11
N ALA A 507 -23.48 -21.08 -4.69
CA ALA A 507 -23.96 -20.41 -5.89
C ALA A 507 -25.44 -20.06 -5.73
N THR A 508 -25.70 -18.76 -5.61
CA THR A 508 -27.02 -18.14 -5.60
C THR A 508 -27.02 -16.96 -6.58
N GLU A 509 -28.17 -16.36 -6.83
CA GLU A 509 -28.24 -15.12 -7.63
C GLU A 509 -27.50 -13.94 -6.98
N ARG A 510 -27.36 -13.94 -5.64
CA ARG A 510 -26.72 -12.86 -4.88
C ARG A 510 -25.25 -13.14 -4.55
N GLU A 511 -24.90 -14.41 -4.38
CA GLU A 511 -23.61 -14.84 -3.85
C GLU A 511 -23.08 -16.01 -4.68
N GLN A 512 -21.94 -15.82 -5.30
CA GLN A 512 -21.21 -16.85 -6.04
C GLN A 512 -19.78 -16.86 -5.56
N GLY A 513 -19.31 -18.01 -5.09
CA GLY A 513 -17.93 -18.17 -4.64
C GLY A 513 -17.68 -19.50 -3.96
N GLY A 514 -16.43 -19.75 -3.61
CA GLY A 514 -16.04 -20.97 -2.91
C GLY A 514 -14.95 -20.74 -1.88
N MET A 515 -14.81 -21.71 -0.97
CA MET A 515 -13.83 -21.70 0.10
C MET A 515 -13.07 -23.03 0.14
N ILE A 516 -11.76 -22.98 0.35
CA ILE A 516 -10.91 -24.15 0.58
C ILE A 516 -10.42 -24.06 2.02
N VAL A 517 -10.65 -25.11 2.81
CA VAL A 517 -10.18 -25.21 4.21
C VAL A 517 -9.22 -26.38 4.32
N GLU A 518 -7.94 -26.11 4.56
CA GLU A 518 -6.91 -27.15 4.75
C GLU A 518 -6.69 -27.40 6.24
N ASN A 519 -7.37 -28.42 6.79
CA ASN A 519 -7.24 -28.81 8.19
C ASN A 519 -7.73 -30.25 8.41
N LYS A 520 -6.84 -31.12 8.91
CA LYS A 520 -7.14 -32.54 9.13
C LYS A 520 -8.23 -32.79 10.19
N GLU A 521 -8.28 -31.99 11.26
CA GLU A 521 -9.28 -32.13 12.32
C GLU A 521 -10.68 -31.77 11.80
N ILE A 522 -10.78 -30.69 11.01
CA ILE A 522 -12.04 -30.31 10.36
C ILE A 522 -12.50 -31.39 9.37
N VAL A 523 -11.58 -31.92 8.56
CA VAL A 523 -11.88 -33.03 7.65
C VAL A 523 -12.41 -34.23 8.42
N GLN A 524 -11.77 -34.63 9.52
CA GLN A 524 -12.23 -35.77 10.33
C GLN A 524 -13.64 -35.55 10.90
N ILE A 525 -13.90 -34.37 11.45
CA ILE A 525 -15.23 -34.01 11.96
C ILE A 525 -16.28 -34.10 10.84
N LEU A 526 -15.99 -33.54 9.66
CA LEU A 526 -16.92 -33.57 8.54
C LEU A 526 -17.09 -34.96 7.94
N LYS A 527 -16.05 -35.81 7.88
CA LYS A 527 -16.18 -37.23 7.49
C LYS A 527 -17.12 -37.96 8.46
N VAL A 528 -16.99 -37.75 9.77
CA VAL A 528 -17.91 -38.33 10.77
C VAL A 528 -19.35 -37.83 10.59
N MET A 529 -19.53 -36.53 10.34
CA MET A 529 -20.86 -35.98 10.05
C MET A 529 -21.44 -36.56 8.75
N PHE A 530 -20.62 -36.69 7.71
CA PHE A 530 -21.02 -37.27 6.44
C PHE A 530 -21.45 -38.72 6.61
N GLU A 531 -20.65 -39.57 7.29
CA GLU A 531 -21.01 -40.98 7.52
C GLU A 531 -22.32 -41.13 8.31
N ASN A 532 -22.51 -40.32 9.35
CA ASN A 532 -23.76 -40.31 10.11
C ASN A 532 -24.97 -39.90 9.26
N THR A 533 -24.75 -38.99 8.31
CA THR A 533 -25.75 -38.53 7.36
C THR A 533 -26.04 -39.63 6.33
N TRP A 534 -24.99 -40.18 5.70
CA TRP A 534 -25.01 -41.24 4.69
C TRP A 534 -25.76 -42.50 5.13
N ASN A 535 -25.64 -42.86 6.41
CA ASN A 535 -26.33 -44.03 6.97
C ASN A 535 -27.83 -43.80 7.23
N LYS A 536 -28.28 -42.53 7.20
CA LYS A 536 -29.69 -42.14 7.37
C LYS A 536 -30.37 -41.77 6.06
N THR A 537 -29.63 -41.71 4.96
CA THR A 537 -30.16 -41.40 3.63
C THR A 537 -30.56 -42.67 2.88
N VAL A 538 -31.53 -42.50 1.97
CA VAL A 538 -32.07 -43.58 1.15
C VAL A 538 -31.32 -43.66 -0.18
N ASP A 539 -31.28 -44.85 -0.78
CA ASP A 539 -30.70 -45.04 -2.10
C ASP A 539 -31.50 -44.32 -3.19
#